data_AF-A0A068UBR1-F1
#
_entry.id   AF-A0A068UBR1-F1
#
_cell.length_a   1.000
_cell.length_b   1.000
_cell.length_c   1.000
_cell.angle_alpha   90.00
_cell.angle_beta   90.00
_cell.angle_gamma   90.00
#
_symmetry.space_group_name_H-M   'P 1'
#
loop_
_entity.id
_entity.type
_entity.pdbx_description
1 polymer ?
#
loop_
_entity_poly.entity_id
_entity_poly.type
_entity_poly.pdbx_seq_one_letter_code
_entity_poly.pdbx_strand_id
1 'polypeptide(L)'
;MDLFKQAKPYLAVIFMQFGYAGSAIISKSALNKGMSHYAFAIYRNLFAAAVFAPFAVVLERKVRPRMTISVLWKIILLGLLEPVIDQNLYYAAMKYTTATFAVSMTNMLPALTFLLAWILRLEEVNTRRLHSQIKIAGTIITVGGAMIMTLVRGPAINLPWTRADANVQSPAAANPQDPIKGALMISAGCFCWASFHILQAMTVKSYPACLSLTSMICTAGALQGTIVTLVAERGNPSVWSIHFDTILMSYVYSGVVTSGVGYCISGIIMRAKGPVFVTAFSPLSMVIVAFMSTFILAERLTFGRVFGAISIVTGLYLVIWGKCKDQISPSKSTNVDETDPIDEQLPDKNLTTKSSNDEKNDATKGDIAGGDNAV
;
A
#
# COMPACT_ATOMS: atom_id res chain seq x y z
N MET A 1 9.72 20.61 12.40
CA MET A 1 10.32 19.25 12.28
C MET A 1 9.35 18.24 11.63
N ASP A 2 8.05 18.53 11.66
CA ASP A 2 7.00 17.51 11.56
C ASP A 2 6.59 17.20 10.12
N LEU A 3 6.83 18.12 9.19
CA LEU A 3 6.65 17.88 7.75
C LEU A 3 7.50 16.68 7.26
N PHE A 4 8.69 16.46 7.82
CA PHE A 4 9.50 15.27 7.53
C PHE A 4 8.88 13.99 8.13
N LYS A 5 8.34 14.04 9.36
CA LYS A 5 7.61 12.93 9.98
C LYS A 5 6.36 12.56 9.16
N GLN A 6 5.66 13.57 8.63
CA GLN A 6 4.46 13.41 7.80
C GLN A 6 4.79 12.89 6.39
N ALA A 7 5.90 13.33 5.78
CA ALA A 7 6.35 12.87 4.47
C ALA A 7 6.91 11.44 4.48
N LYS A 8 7.53 11.00 5.59
CA LYS A 8 8.13 9.67 5.75
C LYS A 8 7.30 8.49 5.21
N PRO A 9 5.99 8.32 5.55
CA PRO A 9 5.19 7.23 4.98
C PRO A 9 5.02 7.34 3.45
N TYR A 10 4.85 8.54 2.89
CA TYR A 10 4.71 8.72 1.44
C TYR A 10 6.01 8.36 0.71
N LEU A 11 7.16 8.85 1.20
CA LEU A 11 8.48 8.51 0.65
C LEU A 11 8.76 7.01 0.73
N ALA A 12 8.38 6.36 1.85
CA ALA A 12 8.53 4.92 2.03
C ALA A 12 7.63 4.10 1.07
N VAL A 13 6.38 4.53 0.82
CA VAL A 13 5.56 3.90 -0.23
C VAL A 13 6.20 4.08 -1.61
N ILE A 14 6.62 5.30 -1.97
CA ILE A 14 7.22 5.59 -3.29
C ILE A 14 8.45 4.70 -3.53
N PHE A 15 9.36 4.61 -2.54
CA PHE A 15 10.52 3.71 -2.60
C PHE A 15 10.13 2.24 -2.79
N MET A 16 9.09 1.77 -2.07
CA MET A 16 8.56 0.41 -2.23
C MET A 16 8.02 0.16 -3.64
N GLN A 17 7.33 1.13 -4.27
CA GLN A 17 6.85 1.00 -5.64
C GLN A 17 7.98 0.94 -6.67
N PHE A 18 9.10 1.66 -6.47
CA PHE A 18 10.31 1.48 -7.29
C PHE A 18 10.90 0.07 -7.16
N GLY A 19 10.92 -0.50 -5.95
CA GLY A 19 11.36 -1.88 -5.72
C GLY A 19 10.46 -2.91 -6.41
N TYR A 20 9.14 -2.75 -6.31
CA TYR A 20 8.16 -3.59 -7.03
C TYR A 20 8.31 -3.47 -8.55
N ALA A 21 8.53 -2.26 -9.08
CA ALA A 21 8.72 -2.03 -10.50
C ALA A 21 10.00 -2.72 -11.04
N GLY A 22 11.12 -2.57 -10.34
CA GLY A 22 12.36 -3.27 -10.66
C GLY A 22 12.19 -4.80 -10.65
N SER A 23 11.49 -5.35 -9.65
CA SER A 23 11.23 -6.79 -9.53
C SER A 23 10.33 -7.32 -10.65
N ALA A 24 9.33 -6.57 -11.11
CA ALA A 24 8.50 -6.97 -12.25
C ALA A 24 9.35 -7.11 -13.54
N ILE A 25 10.20 -6.13 -13.84
CA ILE A 25 11.12 -6.17 -14.98
C ILE A 25 12.12 -7.34 -14.88
N ILE A 26 12.77 -7.47 -13.72
CA ILE A 26 13.80 -8.49 -13.46
C ILE A 26 13.20 -9.91 -13.53
N SER A 27 12.03 -10.12 -12.91
CA SER A 27 11.31 -11.40 -12.94
C SER A 27 10.84 -11.77 -14.34
N LYS A 28 10.31 -10.83 -15.16
CA LYS A 28 9.91 -11.11 -16.55
C LYS A 28 11.11 -11.47 -17.43
N SER A 29 12.25 -10.82 -17.24
CA SER A 29 13.51 -11.20 -17.91
C SER A 29 13.93 -12.64 -17.54
N ALA A 30 13.91 -12.99 -16.25
CA ALA A 30 14.25 -14.33 -15.78
C ALA A 30 13.25 -15.41 -16.24
N LEU A 31 11.94 -15.14 -16.20
CA LEU A 31 10.88 -16.03 -16.69
C LEU A 31 11.01 -16.30 -18.20
N ASN A 32 11.38 -15.28 -18.99
CA ASN A 32 11.66 -15.42 -20.41
C ASN A 32 12.90 -16.29 -20.70
N LYS A 33 13.85 -16.41 -19.76
CA LYS A 33 14.98 -17.35 -19.83
C LYS A 33 14.63 -18.79 -19.40
N GLY A 34 13.34 -19.12 -19.24
CA GLY A 34 12.85 -20.47 -18.94
C GLY A 34 12.65 -20.78 -17.46
N MET A 35 13.11 -19.93 -16.54
CA MET A 35 12.98 -20.09 -15.09
C MET A 35 11.59 -20.56 -14.63
N SER A 36 11.51 -21.54 -13.72
CA SER A 36 10.23 -21.92 -13.12
C SER A 36 9.74 -20.85 -12.14
N HIS A 37 8.43 -20.55 -12.22
CA HIS A 37 7.79 -19.54 -11.37
C HIS A 37 7.66 -20.03 -9.92
N TYR A 38 7.45 -21.33 -9.74
CA TYR A 38 7.47 -22.03 -8.46
C TYR A 38 8.81 -21.87 -7.72
N ALA A 39 9.91 -22.15 -8.41
CA ALA A 39 11.26 -21.94 -7.89
C ALA A 39 11.49 -20.46 -7.50
N PHE A 40 11.08 -19.52 -8.35
CA PHE A 40 11.21 -18.09 -8.06
C PHE A 40 10.45 -17.68 -6.79
N ALA A 41 9.20 -18.13 -6.62
CA ALA A 41 8.42 -17.85 -5.41
C ALA A 41 9.10 -18.41 -4.15
N ILE A 42 9.60 -19.65 -4.18
CA ILE A 42 10.34 -20.23 -3.04
C ILE A 42 11.62 -19.43 -2.76
N TYR A 43 12.51 -19.29 -3.75
CA TYR A 43 13.83 -18.70 -3.52
C TYR A 43 13.75 -17.22 -3.15
N ARG A 44 12.82 -16.45 -3.74
CA ARG A 44 12.49 -15.08 -3.31
C ARG A 44 12.24 -15.03 -1.79
N ASN A 45 11.31 -15.85 -1.31
CA ASN A 45 10.94 -15.83 0.12
C ASN A 45 12.00 -16.49 1.02
N LEU A 46 12.77 -17.46 0.52
CA LEU A 46 13.88 -18.07 1.27
C LEU A 46 15.04 -17.08 1.49
N PHE A 47 15.44 -16.31 0.46
CA PHE A 47 16.43 -15.24 0.63
C PHE A 47 15.92 -14.12 1.54
N ALA A 48 14.65 -13.74 1.43
CA ALA A 48 14.01 -12.79 2.35
C ALA A 48 14.08 -13.27 3.80
N ALA A 49 13.70 -14.52 4.06
CA ALA A 49 13.75 -15.13 5.39
C ALA A 49 15.19 -15.21 5.93
N ALA A 50 16.14 -15.70 5.13
CA ALA A 50 17.54 -15.88 5.52
C ALA A 50 18.24 -14.55 5.86
N VAL A 51 17.98 -13.49 5.10
CA VAL A 51 18.54 -12.16 5.37
C VAL A 51 17.86 -11.50 6.58
N PHE A 52 16.53 -11.58 6.72
CA PHE A 52 15.81 -10.83 7.76
C PHE A 52 15.76 -11.53 9.12
N ALA A 53 15.88 -12.86 9.18
CA ALA A 53 15.91 -13.64 10.43
C ALA A 53 16.99 -13.17 11.44
N PRO A 54 18.29 -13.04 11.07
CA PRO A 54 19.30 -12.59 12.02
C PRO A 54 19.05 -11.16 12.54
N PHE A 55 18.66 -10.22 11.66
CA PHE A 55 18.31 -8.86 12.09
C PHE A 55 17.09 -8.82 13.00
N ALA A 56 16.08 -9.67 12.77
CA ALA A 56 14.94 -9.82 13.68
C ALA A 56 15.37 -10.35 15.06
N VAL A 57 16.23 -11.37 15.10
CA VAL A 57 16.73 -11.99 16.34
C VAL A 57 17.62 -11.04 17.14
N VAL A 58 18.37 -10.14 16.48
CA VAL A 58 19.23 -9.15 17.16
C VAL A 58 18.45 -7.89 17.56
N LEU A 59 17.77 -7.23 16.61
CA LEU A 59 17.20 -5.90 16.80
C LEU A 59 15.85 -5.92 17.53
N GLU A 60 15.01 -6.93 17.28
CA GLU A 60 13.66 -6.99 17.85
C GLU A 60 13.57 -7.88 19.10
N ARG A 61 14.69 -8.44 19.58
CA ARG A 61 14.75 -9.38 20.72
C ARG A 61 14.01 -8.92 21.97
N LYS A 62 14.04 -7.62 22.26
CA LYS A 62 13.40 -6.98 23.43
C LYS A 62 11.98 -6.46 23.16
N VAL A 63 11.55 -6.42 21.89
CA VAL A 63 10.27 -5.84 21.43
C VAL A 63 9.28 -6.93 20.98
N ARG A 64 9.80 -8.13 20.64
CA ARG A 64 9.03 -9.28 20.14
C ARG A 64 7.94 -9.73 21.13
N PRO A 65 6.64 -9.65 20.77
CA PRO A 65 5.56 -10.16 21.61
C PRO A 65 5.60 -11.70 21.73
N ARG A 66 4.96 -12.24 22.78
CA ARG A 66 4.74 -13.68 22.91
C ARG A 66 3.90 -14.20 21.73
N MET A 67 4.33 -15.29 21.11
CA MET A 67 3.59 -15.94 20.04
C MET A 67 2.33 -16.59 20.60
N THR A 68 1.17 -16.33 19.99
CA THR A 68 -0.09 -17.00 20.31
C THR A 68 -0.55 -17.84 19.13
N ILE A 69 -1.36 -18.87 19.37
CA ILE A 69 -1.89 -19.75 18.31
C ILE A 69 -2.66 -18.94 17.26
N SER A 70 -3.38 -17.89 17.67
CA SER A 70 -4.05 -16.97 16.72
C SER A 70 -3.07 -16.19 15.84
N VAL A 71 -1.96 -15.67 16.39
CA VAL A 71 -0.94 -14.97 15.59
C VAL A 71 -0.19 -15.95 14.67
N LEU A 72 0.08 -17.17 15.13
CA LEU A 72 0.68 -18.22 14.30
C LEU A 72 -0.21 -18.57 13.09
N TRP A 73 -1.51 -18.78 13.29
CA TRP A 73 -2.45 -19.02 12.18
C TRP A 73 -2.55 -17.83 11.21
N LYS A 74 -2.53 -16.59 11.71
CA LYS A 74 -2.46 -15.39 10.85
C LYS A 74 -1.18 -15.38 10.01
N ILE A 75 -0.03 -15.73 10.57
CA ILE A 75 1.25 -15.83 9.84
C ILE A 75 1.21 -16.94 8.78
N ILE A 76 0.67 -18.11 9.11
CA ILE A 76 0.50 -19.23 8.19
C ILE A 76 -0.39 -18.82 7.00
N LEU A 77 -1.50 -18.13 7.26
CA LEU A 77 -2.41 -17.64 6.22
C LEU A 77 -1.83 -16.46 5.42
N LEU A 78 -1.02 -15.59 6.03
CA LEU A 78 -0.26 -14.56 5.32
C LEU A 78 0.78 -15.17 4.38
N GLY A 79 1.48 -16.22 4.81
CA GLY A 79 2.39 -17.01 3.97
C GLY A 79 1.68 -17.69 2.79
N LEU A 80 0.41 -18.07 2.96
CA LEU A 80 -0.37 -18.69 1.90
C LEU A 80 -0.88 -17.66 0.87
N LEU A 81 -1.38 -16.51 1.34
CA LEU A 81 -2.08 -15.54 0.49
C LEU A 81 -1.18 -14.84 -0.53
N GLU A 82 -0.06 -14.22 -0.11
CA GLU A 82 0.84 -13.53 -1.06
C GLU A 82 2.02 -14.44 -1.50
N PRO A 83 2.86 -15.01 -0.61
CA PRO A 83 4.05 -15.77 -1.04
C PRO A 83 3.78 -17.04 -1.84
N VAL A 84 2.62 -17.68 -1.64
CA VAL A 84 2.25 -18.91 -2.36
C VAL A 84 1.22 -18.63 -3.46
N ILE A 85 0.04 -18.10 -3.12
CA ILE A 85 -1.05 -18.00 -4.11
C ILE A 85 -0.83 -16.82 -5.07
N ASP A 86 -0.76 -15.58 -4.59
CA ASP A 86 -0.56 -14.41 -5.47
C ASP A 86 0.72 -14.53 -6.28
N GLN A 87 1.88 -14.75 -5.65
CA GLN A 87 3.16 -14.79 -6.37
C GLN A 87 3.15 -15.84 -7.49
N ASN A 88 2.69 -17.08 -7.25
CA ASN A 88 2.67 -18.08 -8.32
C ASN A 88 1.66 -17.74 -9.42
N LEU A 89 0.46 -17.24 -9.09
CA LEU A 89 -0.51 -16.80 -10.09
C LEU A 89 0.01 -15.63 -10.93
N TYR A 90 0.64 -14.64 -10.30
CA TYR A 90 1.22 -13.46 -10.93
C TYR A 90 2.42 -13.81 -11.83
N TYR A 91 3.37 -14.61 -11.35
CA TYR A 91 4.52 -15.02 -12.15
C TYR A 91 4.16 -16.01 -13.26
N ALA A 92 3.18 -16.91 -13.06
CA ALA A 92 2.66 -17.76 -14.13
C ALA A 92 1.88 -16.96 -15.18
N ALA A 93 1.05 -15.99 -14.77
CA ALA A 93 0.39 -15.08 -15.70
C ALA A 93 1.38 -14.23 -16.50
N MET A 94 2.51 -13.82 -15.90
CA MET A 94 3.62 -13.18 -16.62
C MET A 94 4.39 -14.12 -17.56
N LYS A 95 4.17 -15.44 -17.56
CA LYS A 95 4.60 -16.29 -18.70
C LYS A 95 3.68 -16.09 -19.91
N TYR A 96 2.37 -16.01 -19.69
CA TYR A 96 1.34 -15.81 -20.73
C TYR A 96 1.17 -14.35 -21.21
N THR A 97 1.75 -13.37 -20.53
CA THR A 97 1.52 -11.93 -20.77
C THR A 97 2.82 -11.11 -20.66
N THR A 98 2.74 -9.78 -20.81
CA THR A 98 3.89 -8.87 -20.60
C THR A 98 3.97 -8.34 -19.18
N ALA A 99 5.15 -7.84 -18.77
CA ALA A 99 5.31 -7.20 -17.45
C ALA A 99 4.37 -5.99 -17.30
N THR A 100 4.26 -5.17 -18.35
CA THR A 100 3.33 -4.03 -18.34
C THR A 100 1.87 -4.47 -18.23
N PHE A 101 1.44 -5.56 -18.88
CA PHE A 101 0.08 -6.08 -18.73
C PHE A 101 -0.20 -6.59 -17.30
N ALA A 102 0.74 -7.35 -16.73
CA ALA A 102 0.56 -7.89 -15.39
C ALA A 102 0.46 -6.79 -14.32
N VAL A 103 1.32 -5.78 -14.39
CA VAL A 103 1.26 -4.63 -13.49
C VAL A 103 0.03 -3.76 -13.78
N SER A 104 -0.42 -3.65 -15.03
CA SER A 104 -1.71 -3.03 -15.40
C SER A 104 -2.88 -3.61 -14.59
N MET A 105 -2.98 -4.93 -14.50
CA MET A 105 -4.04 -5.62 -13.76
C MET A 105 -3.93 -5.41 -12.24
N THR A 106 -2.74 -5.12 -11.68
CA THR A 106 -2.59 -4.81 -10.24
C THR A 106 -3.25 -3.50 -9.79
N ASN A 107 -3.78 -2.69 -10.71
CA ASN A 107 -4.66 -1.57 -10.37
C ASN A 107 -6.07 -1.98 -9.90
N MET A 108 -6.39 -3.28 -9.89
CA MET A 108 -7.55 -3.81 -9.16
C MET A 108 -7.29 -3.85 -7.63
N LEU A 109 -6.03 -3.93 -7.20
CA LEU A 109 -5.64 -4.07 -5.79
C LEU A 109 -6.20 -2.97 -4.85
N PRO A 110 -6.20 -1.66 -5.19
CA PRO A 110 -6.77 -0.63 -4.32
C PRO A 110 -8.27 -0.83 -4.10
N ALA A 111 -9.01 -1.15 -5.16
CA ALA A 111 -10.46 -1.32 -5.11
C ALA A 111 -10.85 -2.59 -4.32
N LEU A 112 -10.16 -3.71 -4.55
CA LEU A 112 -10.36 -4.95 -3.78
C LEU A 112 -9.99 -4.76 -2.30
N THR A 113 -8.90 -4.06 -2.00
CA THR A 113 -8.49 -3.76 -0.61
C THR A 113 -9.50 -2.86 0.08
N PHE A 114 -10.03 -1.83 -0.59
CA PHE A 114 -11.08 -0.99 -0.04
C PHE A 114 -12.39 -1.75 0.23
N LEU A 115 -12.81 -2.61 -0.71
CA LEU A 115 -14.00 -3.45 -0.55
C LEU A 115 -13.87 -4.41 0.64
N LEU A 116 -12.72 -5.08 0.79
CA LEU A 116 -12.46 -5.97 1.92
C LEU A 116 -12.32 -5.20 3.25
N ALA A 117 -11.69 -4.02 3.25
CA ALA A 117 -11.61 -3.15 4.44
C ALA A 117 -13.00 -2.68 4.90
N TRP A 118 -13.90 -2.36 3.96
CA TRP A 118 -15.28 -1.97 4.23
C TRP A 118 -16.10 -3.13 4.81
N ILE A 119 -16.07 -4.31 4.17
CA ILE A 119 -16.77 -5.51 4.63
C ILE A 119 -16.33 -5.90 6.06
N LEU A 120 -15.03 -5.80 6.35
CA LEU A 120 -14.45 -6.15 7.66
C LEU A 120 -14.44 -4.99 8.66
N ARG A 121 -15.13 -3.88 8.37
CA ARG A 121 -15.25 -2.67 9.22
C ARG A 121 -13.91 -2.11 9.70
N LEU A 122 -12.89 -2.16 8.85
CA LEU A 122 -11.55 -1.62 9.12
C LEU A 122 -11.39 -0.15 8.69
N GLU A 123 -12.29 0.37 7.85
CA GLU A 123 -12.29 1.76 7.39
C GLU A 123 -13.75 2.26 7.26
N GLU A 124 -14.09 3.36 7.92
CA GLU A 124 -15.45 3.93 7.92
C GLU A 124 -15.63 4.98 6.81
N VAL A 125 -16.65 4.79 5.97
CA VAL A 125 -16.83 5.59 4.74
C VAL A 125 -17.86 6.69 4.98
N ASN A 126 -17.43 7.79 5.60
CA ASN A 126 -18.25 9.01 5.70
C ASN A 126 -18.20 9.81 4.37
N THR A 127 -19.20 9.56 3.52
CA THR A 127 -19.28 10.09 2.14
C THR A 127 -19.64 11.58 2.03
N ARG A 128 -20.20 12.20 3.08
CA ARG A 128 -20.78 13.56 3.03
C ARG A 128 -19.77 14.72 3.10
N ARG A 129 -18.46 14.46 3.14
CA ARG A 129 -17.41 15.51 3.12
C ARG A 129 -16.86 15.74 1.71
N LEU A 130 -16.66 17.00 1.31
CA LEU A 130 -16.09 17.39 0.02
C LEU A 130 -14.73 16.71 -0.26
N HIS A 131 -13.89 16.54 0.77
CA HIS A 131 -12.62 15.84 0.63
C HIS A 131 -12.80 14.34 0.36
N SER A 132 -13.83 13.69 0.90
CA SER A 132 -14.19 12.30 0.54
C SER A 132 -14.53 12.20 -0.95
N GLN A 133 -15.27 13.17 -1.49
CA GLN A 133 -15.58 13.23 -2.93
C GLN A 133 -14.32 13.38 -3.80
N ILE A 134 -13.37 14.25 -3.40
CA ILE A 134 -12.07 14.39 -4.09
C ILE A 134 -11.28 13.07 -4.09
N LYS A 135 -11.25 12.35 -2.95
CA LYS A 135 -10.57 11.04 -2.84
C LYS A 135 -11.23 9.97 -3.73
N ILE A 136 -12.57 9.96 -3.83
CA ILE A 136 -13.32 9.07 -4.72
C ILE A 136 -13.04 9.43 -6.19
N ALA A 137 -13.15 10.70 -6.58
CA ALA A 137 -12.89 11.16 -7.95
C ALA A 137 -11.45 10.87 -8.41
N GLY A 138 -10.44 11.14 -7.57
CA GLY A 138 -9.05 10.78 -7.85
C GLY A 138 -8.84 9.27 -8.03
N THR A 139 -9.57 8.45 -7.26
CA THR A 139 -9.54 6.98 -7.42
C THR A 139 -10.17 6.55 -8.75
N ILE A 140 -11.31 7.11 -9.13
CA ILE A 140 -11.97 6.85 -10.43
C ILE A 140 -11.05 7.24 -11.60
N ILE A 141 -10.42 8.42 -11.53
CA ILE A 141 -9.44 8.88 -12.54
C ILE A 141 -8.26 7.92 -12.63
N THR A 142 -7.74 7.44 -11.49
CA THR A 142 -6.60 6.51 -11.45
C THR A 142 -6.96 5.14 -12.07
N VAL A 143 -8.16 4.62 -11.81
CA VAL A 143 -8.64 3.36 -12.40
C VAL A 143 -8.95 3.54 -13.89
N GLY A 144 -9.58 4.65 -14.29
CA GLY A 144 -9.81 4.98 -15.69
C GLY A 144 -8.50 5.13 -16.48
N GLY A 145 -7.49 5.78 -15.89
CA GLY A 145 -6.13 5.84 -16.44
C GLY A 145 -5.50 4.46 -16.66
N ALA A 146 -5.68 3.54 -15.73
CA ALA A 146 -5.25 2.14 -15.85
C ALA A 146 -5.95 1.42 -17.02
N MET A 147 -7.27 1.57 -17.14
CA MET A 147 -8.04 0.99 -18.23
C MET A 147 -7.60 1.56 -19.59
N ILE A 148 -7.38 2.87 -19.68
CA ILE A 148 -6.85 3.52 -20.90
C ILE A 148 -5.44 2.97 -21.24
N MET A 149 -4.55 2.92 -20.25
CA MET A 149 -3.17 2.42 -20.40
C MET A 149 -3.09 0.96 -20.90
N THR A 150 -4.13 0.17 -20.61
CA THR A 150 -4.20 -1.27 -20.91
C THR A 150 -4.97 -1.56 -22.21
N LEU A 151 -6.09 -0.87 -22.44
CA LEU A 151 -7.05 -1.19 -23.50
C LEU A 151 -6.94 -0.28 -24.72
N VAL A 152 -6.54 0.98 -24.56
CA VAL A 152 -6.46 1.93 -25.68
C VAL A 152 -5.18 1.66 -26.48
N ARG A 153 -5.35 0.94 -27.59
CA ARG A 153 -4.34 0.86 -28.64
C ARG A 153 -4.25 2.21 -29.34
N GLY A 154 -3.04 2.71 -29.51
CA GLY A 154 -2.71 3.89 -30.31
C GLY A 154 -1.42 3.64 -31.08
N PRO A 155 -1.04 4.53 -32.02
CA PRO A 155 0.17 4.35 -32.80
C PRO A 155 1.41 4.19 -31.91
N ALA A 156 2.37 3.40 -32.38
CA ALA A 156 3.63 3.18 -31.68
C ALA A 156 4.50 4.43 -31.77
N ILE A 157 5.03 4.87 -30.63
CA ILE A 157 5.97 5.98 -30.54
C ILE A 157 7.37 5.41 -30.82
N ASN A 158 7.96 5.82 -31.95
CA ASN A 158 9.24 5.31 -32.44
C ASN A 158 10.42 5.93 -31.65
N LEU A 159 10.69 5.41 -30.46
CA LEU A 159 11.77 5.87 -29.59
C LEU A 159 13.15 5.48 -30.17
N PRO A 160 14.17 6.36 -30.14
CA PRO A 160 15.48 6.07 -30.74
C PRO A 160 16.15 4.76 -30.30
N TRP A 161 16.07 4.42 -29.01
CA TRP A 161 16.62 3.17 -28.45
C TRP A 161 15.80 1.92 -28.82
N THR A 162 14.55 2.08 -29.27
CA THR A 162 13.75 0.96 -29.81
C THR A 162 13.93 0.74 -31.32
N ARG A 163 14.93 1.40 -31.94
CA ARG A 163 15.29 1.23 -33.37
C ARG A 163 16.33 0.14 -33.64
N ALA A 164 16.70 -0.67 -32.65
CA ALA A 164 17.61 -1.80 -32.84
C ALA A 164 17.00 -2.83 -33.82
N ASP A 165 17.53 -2.83 -35.04
CA ASP A 165 17.38 -3.78 -36.15
C ASP A 165 15.98 -4.33 -36.46
N ALA A 166 15.45 -3.94 -37.63
CA ALA A 166 14.26 -4.57 -38.23
C ALA A 166 14.44 -6.08 -38.56
N ASN A 167 15.66 -6.60 -38.47
CA ASN A 167 16.00 -8.03 -38.65
C ASN A 167 16.19 -8.78 -37.32
N VAL A 168 16.32 -8.09 -36.17
CA VAL A 168 16.18 -8.77 -34.88
C VAL A 168 14.69 -9.01 -34.67
N GLN A 169 14.28 -10.28 -34.66
CA GLN A 169 12.93 -10.65 -34.24
C GLN A 169 12.69 -10.09 -32.85
N SER A 170 11.88 -9.03 -32.76
CA SER A 170 11.36 -8.53 -31.50
C SER A 170 10.78 -9.74 -30.75
N PRO A 171 11.22 -10.04 -29.50
CA PRO A 171 10.90 -11.31 -28.84
C PRO A 171 9.38 -11.47 -28.82
N ALA A 172 8.90 -12.41 -29.64
CA ALA A 172 7.57 -12.29 -30.26
C ALA A 172 6.52 -12.09 -29.18
N ALA A 173 5.82 -10.95 -29.23
CA ALA A 173 5.01 -10.42 -28.12
C ALA A 173 4.14 -11.53 -27.52
N ALA A 174 4.58 -12.05 -26.36
CA ALA A 174 4.49 -13.47 -25.98
C ALA A 174 3.23 -14.14 -26.54
N ASN A 175 3.39 -14.91 -27.64
CA ASN A 175 2.29 -15.36 -28.50
C ASN A 175 1.13 -15.87 -27.63
N PRO A 176 0.03 -15.10 -27.49
CA PRO A 176 -0.74 -15.09 -26.25
C PRO A 176 -1.69 -16.29 -26.20
N GLN A 177 -1.14 -17.43 -25.77
CA GLN A 177 -1.84 -18.72 -25.73
C GLN A 177 -3.09 -18.72 -24.85
N ASP A 178 -3.22 -17.76 -23.93
CA ASP A 178 -4.52 -17.20 -23.52
C ASP A 178 -4.30 -15.88 -22.75
N PRO A 179 -4.62 -14.70 -23.32
CA PRO A 179 -4.55 -13.45 -22.57
C PRO A 179 -5.63 -13.38 -21.48
N ILE A 180 -6.77 -14.06 -21.70
CA ILE A 180 -7.87 -14.21 -20.76
C ILE A 180 -7.43 -15.01 -19.54
N LYS A 181 -6.74 -16.14 -19.74
CA LYS A 181 -6.16 -16.96 -18.66
C LYS A 181 -5.20 -16.14 -17.80
N GLY A 182 -4.29 -15.39 -18.44
CA GLY A 182 -3.40 -14.46 -17.73
C GLY A 182 -4.16 -13.44 -16.88
N ALA A 183 -5.17 -12.78 -17.47
CA ALA A 183 -6.02 -11.80 -16.77
C ALA A 183 -6.77 -12.40 -15.56
N LEU A 184 -7.35 -13.58 -15.70
CA LEU A 184 -8.05 -14.29 -14.62
C LEU A 184 -7.08 -14.66 -13.48
N MET A 185 -5.90 -15.16 -13.82
CA MET A 185 -4.88 -15.52 -12.83
C MET A 185 -4.40 -14.30 -12.02
N ILE A 186 -4.13 -13.16 -12.67
CA ILE A 186 -3.75 -11.93 -11.95
C ILE A 186 -4.93 -11.37 -11.14
N SER A 187 -6.17 -11.50 -11.63
CA SER A 187 -7.36 -11.04 -10.88
C SER A 187 -7.53 -11.82 -9.58
N ALA A 188 -7.34 -13.14 -9.62
CA ALA A 188 -7.32 -13.99 -8.43
C ALA A 188 -6.14 -13.66 -7.49
N GLY A 189 -4.94 -13.44 -8.05
CA GLY A 189 -3.77 -12.96 -7.30
C GLY A 189 -4.06 -11.65 -6.56
N CYS A 190 -4.57 -10.63 -7.26
CA CYS A 190 -4.95 -9.34 -6.67
C CYS A 190 -5.97 -9.46 -5.52
N PHE A 191 -6.89 -10.43 -5.57
CA PHE A 191 -7.80 -10.72 -4.46
C PHE A 191 -7.07 -11.34 -3.25
N CYS A 192 -6.15 -12.28 -3.49
CA CYS A 192 -5.30 -12.86 -2.45
C CYS A 192 -4.33 -11.83 -1.85
N TRP A 193 -3.74 -10.94 -2.66
CA TRP A 193 -2.86 -9.86 -2.22
C TRP A 193 -3.59 -8.75 -1.46
N ALA A 194 -4.81 -8.40 -1.88
CA ALA A 194 -5.69 -7.53 -1.10
C ALA A 194 -6.04 -8.16 0.27
N SER A 195 -6.40 -9.45 0.26
CA SER A 195 -6.68 -10.21 1.49
C SER A 195 -5.45 -10.31 2.41
N PHE A 196 -4.25 -10.50 1.83
CA PHE A 196 -2.97 -10.44 2.55
C PHE A 196 -2.79 -9.08 3.21
N HIS A 197 -2.97 -7.96 2.50
CA HIS A 197 -2.79 -6.63 3.07
C HIS A 197 -3.78 -6.29 4.20
N ILE A 198 -5.02 -6.75 4.10
CA ILE A 198 -6.01 -6.67 5.17
C ILE A 198 -5.58 -7.49 6.40
N LEU A 199 -5.24 -8.77 6.19
CA LEU A 199 -4.79 -9.66 7.27
C LEU A 199 -3.47 -9.18 7.88
N GLN A 200 -2.59 -8.57 7.08
CA GLN A 200 -1.33 -7.98 7.52
C GLN A 200 -1.63 -6.81 8.45
N ALA A 201 -2.49 -5.86 8.04
CA ALA A 201 -2.91 -4.73 8.87
C ALA A 201 -3.57 -5.14 10.20
N MET A 202 -4.31 -6.26 10.23
CA MET A 202 -4.83 -6.84 11.48
C MET A 202 -3.71 -7.49 12.32
N THR A 203 -2.70 -8.08 11.68
CA THR A 203 -1.61 -8.81 12.35
C THR A 203 -0.57 -7.86 12.95
N VAL A 204 -0.17 -6.77 12.29
CA VAL A 204 0.76 -5.78 12.87
C VAL A 204 0.19 -4.96 14.05
N LYS A 205 -1.13 -5.08 14.32
CA LYS A 205 -1.73 -4.61 15.58
C LYS A 205 -1.41 -5.57 16.73
N SER A 206 -1.61 -6.88 16.53
CA SER A 206 -1.30 -7.93 17.53
C SER A 206 0.20 -8.21 17.68
N TYR A 207 1.00 -7.98 16.63
CA TYR A 207 2.40 -8.35 16.56
C TYR A 207 3.23 -7.23 15.89
N PRO A 208 3.53 -6.12 16.58
CA PRO A 208 4.23 -4.95 16.04
C PRO A 208 5.76 -5.12 15.88
N ALA A 209 6.24 -6.33 15.59
CA ALA A 209 7.67 -6.62 15.33
C ALA A 209 7.86 -6.91 13.83
N CYS A 210 8.49 -5.98 13.13
CA CYS A 210 8.45 -5.83 11.67
C CYS A 210 9.33 -6.83 10.92
N LEU A 211 10.59 -6.93 11.33
CA LEU A 211 11.57 -7.85 10.75
C LEU A 211 11.19 -9.30 11.09
N SER A 212 10.73 -9.52 12.33
CA SER A 212 10.22 -10.80 12.82
C SER A 212 9.00 -11.24 12.03
N LEU A 213 7.98 -10.38 11.86
CA LEU A 213 6.77 -10.73 11.13
C LEU A 213 7.08 -11.04 9.66
N THR A 214 7.91 -10.20 9.02
CA THR A 214 8.40 -10.39 7.66
C THR A 214 9.10 -11.73 7.50
N SER A 215 10.10 -12.01 8.34
CA SER A 215 10.87 -13.26 8.32
C SER A 215 9.97 -14.48 8.50
N MET A 216 9.00 -14.44 9.44
CA MET A 216 8.07 -15.55 9.66
C MET A 216 7.06 -15.76 8.51
N ILE A 217 6.57 -14.68 7.88
CA ILE A 217 5.73 -14.76 6.67
C ILE A 217 6.52 -15.39 5.52
N CYS A 218 7.76 -14.93 5.30
CA CYS A 218 8.65 -15.46 4.27
C CYS A 218 8.98 -16.94 4.49
N THR A 219 9.29 -17.34 5.72
CA THR A 219 9.52 -18.75 6.08
C THR A 219 8.28 -19.61 5.89
N ALA A 220 7.10 -19.14 6.34
CA ALA A 220 5.85 -19.87 6.13
C ALA A 220 5.52 -20.04 4.63
N GLY A 221 5.69 -18.97 3.86
CA GLY A 221 5.52 -18.97 2.40
C GLY A 221 6.50 -19.89 1.67
N ALA A 222 7.79 -19.89 2.05
CA ALA A 222 8.79 -20.77 1.46
C ALA A 222 8.51 -22.26 1.78
N LEU A 223 8.09 -22.58 3.01
CA LEU A 223 7.71 -23.95 3.40
C LEU A 223 6.47 -24.45 2.64
N GLN A 224 5.41 -23.64 2.60
CA GLN A 224 4.18 -23.98 1.86
C GLN A 224 4.41 -24.05 0.35
N GLY A 225 5.17 -23.09 -0.21
CA GLY A 225 5.57 -23.08 -1.61
C GLY A 225 6.41 -24.29 -1.99
N THR A 226 7.26 -24.78 -1.07
CA THR A 226 8.01 -26.03 -1.25
C THR A 226 7.06 -27.22 -1.41
N ILE A 227 6.05 -27.34 -0.55
CA ILE A 227 5.02 -28.40 -0.66
C ILE A 227 4.27 -28.31 -1.99
N VAL A 228 3.82 -27.12 -2.38
CA VAL A 228 3.13 -26.90 -3.68
C VAL A 228 4.02 -27.29 -4.86
N THR A 229 5.30 -26.93 -4.81
CA THR A 229 6.26 -27.19 -5.90
C THR A 229 6.62 -28.67 -6.03
N LEU A 230 6.77 -29.39 -4.91
CA LEU A 230 6.98 -30.85 -4.90
C LEU A 230 5.80 -31.63 -5.52
N VAL A 231 4.59 -31.05 -5.47
CA VAL A 231 3.39 -31.62 -6.12
C VAL A 231 3.28 -31.18 -7.59
N ALA A 232 3.48 -29.89 -7.89
CA ALA A 232 3.28 -29.31 -9.22
C ALA A 232 4.39 -29.66 -10.22
N GLU A 233 5.64 -29.73 -9.78
CA GLU A 233 6.83 -30.07 -10.59
C GLU A 233 7.31 -31.50 -10.27
N ARG A 234 6.37 -32.40 -9.91
CA ARG A 234 6.68 -33.78 -9.50
C ARG A 234 7.38 -34.53 -10.63
N GLY A 235 8.62 -34.94 -10.37
CA GLY A 235 9.49 -35.62 -11.36
C GLY A 235 10.43 -34.69 -12.12
N ASN A 236 10.40 -33.38 -11.87
CA ASN A 236 11.30 -32.40 -12.48
C ASN A 236 12.32 -31.85 -11.45
N PRO A 237 13.40 -32.59 -11.13
CA PRO A 237 14.39 -32.15 -10.13
C PRO A 237 15.17 -30.90 -10.57
N SER A 238 15.18 -30.56 -11.87
CA SER A 238 15.91 -29.39 -12.40
C SER A 238 15.41 -28.06 -11.82
N VAL A 239 14.17 -28.01 -11.33
CA VAL A 239 13.54 -26.82 -10.70
C VAL A 239 14.30 -26.35 -9.45
N TRP A 240 15.01 -27.27 -8.79
CA TRP A 240 15.81 -27.00 -7.59
C TRP A 240 17.27 -26.65 -7.90
N SER A 241 17.66 -26.59 -9.18
CA SER A 241 19.04 -26.27 -9.57
C SER A 241 19.29 -24.76 -9.54
N ILE A 242 20.09 -24.33 -8.56
CA ILE A 242 20.55 -22.93 -8.44
C ILE A 242 21.85 -22.78 -9.22
N HIS A 243 21.87 -21.84 -10.16
CA HIS A 243 23.05 -21.48 -10.94
C HIS A 243 23.56 -20.10 -10.51
N PHE A 244 24.87 -19.84 -10.59
CA PHE A 244 25.45 -18.52 -10.28
C PHE A 244 25.32 -17.56 -11.46
N ASP A 245 24.08 -17.11 -11.71
CA ASP A 245 23.73 -16.35 -12.91
C ASP A 245 22.79 -15.14 -12.62
N THR A 246 22.27 -14.54 -13.69
CA THR A 246 21.23 -13.50 -13.63
C THR A 246 19.91 -13.94 -12.95
N ILE A 247 19.55 -15.21 -12.98
CA ILE A 247 18.36 -15.76 -12.31
C ILE A 247 18.58 -15.79 -10.79
N LEU A 248 19.76 -16.19 -10.30
CA LEU A 248 20.09 -16.06 -8.87
C LEU A 248 20.00 -14.61 -8.39
N MET A 249 20.52 -13.65 -9.16
CA MET A 249 20.37 -12.22 -8.84
C MET A 249 18.90 -11.79 -8.81
N SER A 250 18.03 -12.39 -9.65
CA SER A 250 16.58 -12.12 -9.65
C SER A 250 15.89 -12.58 -8.36
N TYR A 251 16.29 -13.75 -7.82
CA TYR A 251 15.82 -14.28 -6.54
C TYR A 251 16.26 -13.40 -5.38
N VAL A 252 17.55 -13.02 -5.34
CA VAL A 252 18.12 -12.21 -4.25
C VAL A 252 17.54 -10.80 -4.24
N TYR A 253 17.48 -10.11 -5.39
CA TYR A 253 16.89 -8.76 -5.48
C TYR A 253 15.43 -8.76 -5.00
N SER A 254 14.60 -9.65 -5.55
CA SER A 254 13.18 -9.68 -5.22
C SER A 254 12.95 -10.15 -3.78
N GLY A 255 13.76 -11.10 -3.29
CA GLY A 255 13.69 -11.55 -1.90
C GLY A 255 13.97 -10.44 -0.92
N VAL A 256 15.13 -9.79 -1.05
CA VAL A 256 15.56 -8.73 -0.13
C VAL A 256 14.69 -7.48 -0.27
N VAL A 257 14.42 -7.02 -1.50
CA VAL A 257 13.73 -5.73 -1.73
C VAL A 257 12.21 -5.86 -1.62
N THR A 258 11.58 -6.85 -2.28
CA THR A 258 10.11 -6.86 -2.43
C THR A 258 9.38 -7.74 -1.44
N SER A 259 9.98 -8.83 -0.96
CA SER A 259 9.47 -9.54 0.23
C SER A 259 10.00 -8.94 1.53
N GLY A 260 11.32 -8.85 1.70
CA GLY A 260 11.98 -8.39 2.93
C GLY A 260 11.68 -6.94 3.29
N VAL A 261 12.25 -5.99 2.55
CA VAL A 261 11.99 -4.56 2.78
C VAL A 261 10.52 -4.23 2.51
N GLY A 262 9.92 -4.80 1.46
CA GLY A 262 8.52 -4.59 1.07
C GLY A 262 7.50 -4.89 2.17
N TYR A 263 7.45 -6.11 2.72
CA TYR A 263 6.46 -6.44 3.76
C TYR A 263 6.69 -5.66 5.06
N CYS A 264 7.95 -5.35 5.41
CA CYS A 264 8.22 -4.57 6.61
C CYS A 264 7.77 -3.10 6.42
N ILE A 265 8.10 -2.48 5.28
CA ILE A 265 7.61 -1.13 4.94
C ILE A 265 6.07 -1.10 4.87
N SER A 266 5.42 -2.07 4.20
CA SER A 266 3.95 -2.13 4.14
C SER A 266 3.33 -2.26 5.53
N GLY A 267 3.89 -3.13 6.38
CA GLY A 267 3.42 -3.35 7.76
C GLY A 267 3.57 -2.10 8.65
N ILE A 268 4.68 -1.36 8.55
CA ILE A 268 4.87 -0.09 9.27
C ILE A 268 3.82 0.94 8.84
N ILE A 269 3.59 1.06 7.53
CA ILE A 269 2.67 2.07 6.98
C ILE A 269 1.22 1.70 7.27
N MET A 270 0.84 0.42 7.26
CA MET A 270 -0.49 -0.05 7.68
C MET A 270 -0.83 0.36 9.12
N ARG A 271 0.12 0.29 10.05
CA ARG A 271 -0.08 0.75 11.44
C ARG A 271 -0.31 2.26 11.54
N ALA A 272 0.21 3.04 10.60
CA ALA A 272 0.19 4.51 10.63
C ALA A 272 -0.88 5.16 9.73
N LYS A 273 -1.32 4.48 8.66
CA LYS A 273 -2.19 5.04 7.61
C LYS A 273 -3.26 4.06 7.07
N GLY A 274 -3.31 2.81 7.55
CA GLY A 274 -4.27 1.78 7.09
C GLY A 274 -3.84 1.04 5.81
N PRO A 275 -4.47 -0.10 5.49
CA PRO A 275 -4.12 -0.94 4.34
C PRO A 275 -4.41 -0.26 3.00
N VAL A 276 -5.56 0.42 2.87
CA VAL A 276 -5.97 1.11 1.63
C VAL A 276 -4.98 2.21 1.24
N PHE A 277 -4.32 2.86 2.21
CA PHE A 277 -3.27 3.84 1.92
C PHE A 277 -2.04 3.21 1.27
N VAL A 278 -1.66 1.98 1.62
CA VAL A 278 -0.50 1.30 0.99
C VAL A 278 -0.84 0.89 -0.44
N THR A 279 -2.03 0.31 -0.65
CA THR A 279 -2.43 -0.21 -1.95
C THR A 279 -2.78 0.88 -2.95
N ALA A 280 -3.29 2.04 -2.51
CA ALA A 280 -3.60 3.17 -3.39
C ALA A 280 -2.44 3.67 -4.26
N PHE A 281 -1.18 3.30 -3.95
CA PHE A 281 -0.01 3.65 -4.75
C PHE A 281 0.49 2.54 -5.69
N SER A 282 -0.14 1.35 -5.75
CA SER A 282 0.22 0.35 -6.78
C SER A 282 0.20 0.90 -8.23
N PRO A 283 -0.66 1.88 -8.61
CA PRO A 283 -0.61 2.52 -9.92
C PRO A 283 0.73 3.21 -10.25
N LEU A 284 1.49 3.65 -9.25
CA LEU A 284 2.81 4.25 -9.45
C LEU A 284 3.83 3.23 -9.96
N SER A 285 3.76 1.98 -9.50
CA SER A 285 4.59 0.88 -10.03
C SER A 285 4.35 0.69 -11.52
N MET A 286 3.09 0.76 -11.98
CA MET A 286 2.76 0.63 -13.41
C MET A 286 3.42 1.70 -14.27
N VAL A 287 3.41 2.96 -13.83
CA VAL A 287 4.05 4.07 -14.56
C VAL A 287 5.57 3.86 -14.65
N ILE A 288 6.21 3.42 -13.56
CA ILE A 288 7.65 3.12 -13.53
C ILE A 288 7.98 1.92 -14.44
N VAL A 289 7.21 0.83 -14.36
CA VAL A 289 7.38 -0.39 -15.17
C VAL A 289 7.20 -0.10 -16.65
N ALA A 290 6.19 0.66 -17.04
CA ALA A 290 5.94 1.00 -18.44
C ALA A 290 6.98 1.96 -19.03
N PHE A 291 7.70 2.72 -18.20
CA PHE A 291 8.90 3.44 -18.62
C PHE A 291 10.08 2.46 -18.79
N MET A 292 10.41 1.71 -17.73
CA MET A 292 11.54 0.77 -17.70
C MET A 292 11.47 -0.33 -18.76
N SER A 293 10.27 -0.83 -19.10
CA SER A 293 10.08 -1.88 -20.10
C SER A 293 10.44 -1.43 -21.53
N THR A 294 10.36 -0.13 -21.83
CA THR A 294 10.79 0.40 -23.14
C THR A 294 12.31 0.40 -23.33
N PHE A 295 13.08 0.52 -22.23
CA PHE A 295 14.54 0.48 -22.26
C PHE A 295 15.10 -0.94 -22.09
N ILE A 296 14.53 -1.73 -21.18
CA ILE A 296 15.11 -3.00 -20.73
C ILE A 296 14.50 -4.22 -21.43
N LEU A 297 13.23 -4.15 -21.82
CA LEU A 297 12.49 -5.22 -22.51
C LEU A 297 12.19 -4.89 -23.99
N ALA A 298 12.61 -3.72 -24.47
CA ALA A 298 12.24 -3.15 -25.77
C ALA A 298 10.72 -3.15 -26.05
N GLU A 299 9.87 -3.07 -25.01
CA GLU A 299 8.42 -2.95 -25.20
C GLU A 299 8.10 -1.63 -25.93
N ARG A 300 7.28 -1.71 -26.99
CA ARG A 300 6.88 -0.51 -27.74
C ARG A 300 5.98 0.38 -26.87
N LEU A 301 6.30 1.66 -26.80
CA LEU A 301 5.46 2.69 -26.20
C LEU A 301 4.32 3.05 -27.18
N THR A 302 3.11 3.25 -26.69
CA THR A 302 1.94 3.68 -27.48
C THR A 302 1.30 4.91 -26.85
N PHE A 303 0.62 5.72 -27.66
CA PHE A 303 -0.06 6.93 -27.14
C PHE A 303 -1.07 6.64 -26.02
N GLY A 304 -1.80 5.52 -26.09
CA GLY A 304 -2.72 5.11 -25.01
C GLY A 304 -2.01 4.81 -23.69
N ARG A 305 -0.81 4.19 -23.73
CA ARG A 305 0.03 4.00 -22.55
C ARG A 305 0.47 5.33 -21.93
N VAL A 306 0.84 6.31 -22.75
CA VAL A 306 1.26 7.65 -22.30
C VAL A 306 0.08 8.41 -21.65
N PHE A 307 -1.07 8.48 -22.31
CA PHE A 307 -2.24 9.18 -21.77
C PHE A 307 -2.77 8.53 -20.48
N GLY A 308 -2.81 7.20 -20.44
CA GLY A 308 -3.20 6.45 -19.24
C GLY A 308 -2.25 6.69 -18.06
N ALA A 309 -0.93 6.77 -18.29
CA ALA A 309 0.05 7.11 -17.26
C ALA A 309 -0.13 8.54 -16.71
N ILE A 310 -0.39 9.52 -17.58
CA ILE A 310 -0.68 10.91 -17.17
C ILE A 310 -1.96 10.95 -16.30
N SER A 311 -3.00 10.23 -16.70
CA SER A 311 -4.24 10.09 -15.91
C SER A 311 -3.99 9.44 -14.54
N ILE A 312 -3.19 8.37 -14.48
CA ILE A 312 -2.79 7.74 -13.21
C ILE A 312 -2.08 8.73 -12.28
N VAL A 313 -1.07 9.46 -12.76
CA VAL A 313 -0.33 10.45 -11.95
C VAL A 313 -1.26 11.55 -11.45
N THR A 314 -2.20 12.01 -12.29
CA THR A 314 -3.19 13.03 -11.94
C THR A 314 -4.17 12.54 -10.88
N GLY A 315 -4.68 11.32 -11.00
CA GLY A 315 -5.58 10.70 -10.01
C GLY A 315 -4.89 10.47 -8.66
N LEU A 316 -3.64 9.98 -8.66
CA LEU A 316 -2.82 9.84 -7.46
C LEU A 316 -2.58 11.19 -6.77
N TYR A 317 -2.26 12.24 -7.54
CA TYR A 317 -2.10 13.59 -7.00
C TYR A 317 -3.37 14.08 -6.31
N LEU A 318 -4.55 13.89 -6.90
CA LEU A 318 -5.84 14.27 -6.29
C LEU A 318 -6.14 13.50 -4.99
N VAL A 319 -5.81 12.20 -4.93
CA VAL A 319 -5.95 11.38 -3.70
C VAL A 319 -5.02 11.88 -2.59
N ILE A 320 -3.75 12.20 -2.92
CA ILE A 320 -2.77 12.73 -1.96
C ILE A 320 -3.18 14.14 -1.50
N TRP A 321 -3.59 15.01 -2.42
CA TRP A 321 -4.07 16.37 -2.12
C TRP A 321 -5.29 16.36 -1.20
N GLY A 322 -6.26 15.47 -1.47
CA GLY A 322 -7.42 15.25 -0.59
C GLY A 322 -7.00 14.84 0.82
N LYS A 323 -6.14 13.83 0.96
CA LYS A 323 -5.61 13.40 2.28
C LYS A 323 -4.67 14.40 2.95
N CYS A 324 -4.07 15.33 2.21
CA CYS A 324 -3.27 16.42 2.77
C CYS A 324 -4.17 17.53 3.35
N LYS A 325 -5.22 17.93 2.60
CA LYS A 325 -6.14 18.97 3.04
C LYS A 325 -7.05 18.54 4.20
N ASP A 326 -7.37 17.24 4.30
CA ASP A 326 -7.98 16.61 5.50
C ASP A 326 -7.19 16.88 6.81
N GLN A 327 -5.89 17.22 6.75
CA GLN A 327 -5.04 17.45 7.94
C GLN A 327 -4.89 18.94 8.29
N ILE A 328 -5.25 19.84 7.39
CA ILE A 328 -5.11 21.30 7.56
C ILE A 328 -6.35 21.91 8.23
N SER A 329 -7.43 21.13 8.40
CA SER A 329 -8.67 21.56 9.05
C SER A 329 -9.01 20.78 10.33
N PRO A 330 -8.18 20.83 11.38
CA PRO A 330 -8.63 20.48 12.73
C PRO A 330 -9.64 21.55 13.20
N SER A 331 -10.87 21.12 13.50
CA SER A 331 -11.88 21.84 14.28
C SER A 331 -12.00 23.36 14.06
N LYS A 332 -12.57 23.80 12.93
CA LYS A 332 -13.47 24.96 12.96
C LYS A 332 -14.88 24.50 13.36
N SER A 333 -15.02 24.27 14.65
CA SER A 333 -16.30 24.11 15.35
C SER A 333 -16.19 24.80 16.72
N THR A 334 -15.66 26.03 16.68
CA THR A 334 -15.80 26.99 17.78
C THR A 334 -17.22 27.52 17.75
N ASN A 335 -17.78 27.72 18.94
CA ASN A 335 -19.13 28.20 19.22
C ASN A 335 -19.60 29.29 18.24
N VAL A 336 -20.80 29.11 17.70
CA VAL A 336 -21.63 30.23 17.23
C VAL A 336 -22.63 30.48 18.33
N ASP A 337 -22.25 31.38 19.24
CA ASP A 337 -23.17 32.15 20.07
C ASP A 337 -22.99 33.57 19.54
N GLU A 338 -24.02 34.12 18.89
CA GLU A 338 -23.87 35.20 17.89
C GLU A 338 -24.64 36.46 18.31
N THR A 339 -24.02 37.21 19.23
CA THR A 339 -24.09 38.68 19.31
C THR A 339 -22.94 39.24 18.45
N ASP A 340 -22.98 40.40 17.79
CA ASP A 340 -23.86 41.59 17.74
C ASP A 340 -23.31 42.44 16.55
N PRO A 341 -23.62 43.75 16.36
CA PRO A 341 -24.83 44.55 16.61
C PRO A 341 -25.39 45.00 15.22
N ILE A 342 -25.98 46.15 14.87
CA ILE A 342 -26.41 47.43 15.50
C ILE A 342 -27.63 47.93 14.67
N ASP A 343 -28.51 48.76 15.24
CA ASP A 343 -28.86 50.06 14.61
C ASP A 343 -29.42 51.07 15.64
N GLU A 344 -29.50 52.35 15.28
CA GLU A 344 -29.65 53.49 16.21
C GLU A 344 -31.05 54.15 16.22
N GLN A 345 -31.63 54.36 17.41
CA GLN A 345 -32.67 55.37 17.62
C GLN A 345 -32.83 55.79 19.10
N LEU A 346 -33.23 57.06 19.31
CA LEU A 346 -33.24 57.77 20.61
C LEU A 346 -34.68 57.81 21.23
N PRO A 347 -34.97 58.46 22.38
CA PRO A 347 -35.65 57.79 23.48
C PRO A 347 -37.04 58.38 23.83
N ASP A 348 -37.81 57.70 24.68
CA ASP A 348 -38.77 58.40 25.54
C ASP A 348 -39.04 57.70 26.89
N LYS A 349 -39.77 58.39 27.77
CA LYS A 349 -39.97 58.12 29.19
C LYS A 349 -41.16 57.19 29.43
N ASN A 350 -41.14 56.45 30.55
CA ASN A 350 -41.99 56.67 31.74
C ASN A 350 -42.03 55.43 32.67
N LEU A 351 -42.37 55.67 33.96
CA LEU A 351 -43.12 54.86 34.94
C LEU A 351 -43.03 53.29 34.92
N THR A 352 -42.98 52.55 36.04
CA THR A 352 -43.38 52.89 37.42
C THR A 352 -42.73 51.99 38.49
N THR A 353 -42.50 52.60 39.65
CA THR A 353 -42.46 52.10 41.04
C THR A 353 -42.86 50.63 41.35
N LYS A 354 -41.96 49.89 42.01
CA LYS A 354 -42.11 49.18 43.31
C LYS A 354 -40.79 48.49 43.66
N SER A 355 -40.08 48.74 44.76
CA SER A 355 -40.45 48.91 46.20
C SER A 355 -40.72 47.59 46.93
N SER A 356 -39.65 47.02 47.50
CA SER A 356 -39.56 46.43 48.86
C SER A 356 -38.06 46.37 49.22
N ASN A 357 -37.58 47.06 50.26
CA ASN A 357 -37.49 46.63 51.67
C ASN A 357 -36.47 45.47 51.87
N ASP A 358 -35.48 45.52 52.79
CA ASP A 358 -35.06 46.58 53.73
C ASP A 358 -33.57 46.43 54.17
N GLU A 359 -33.08 47.45 54.88
CA GLU A 359 -32.05 47.51 55.97
C GLU A 359 -31.12 46.30 56.31
N LYS A 360 -29.88 46.45 56.84
CA LYS A 360 -28.89 47.56 57.00
C LYS A 360 -27.60 47.01 57.67
N ASN A 361 -26.64 47.90 57.95
CA ASN A 361 -25.45 47.82 58.83
C ASN A 361 -25.61 46.88 60.07
N ASP A 362 -24.54 46.37 60.71
CA ASP A 362 -23.27 47.05 61.01
C ASP A 362 -22.08 46.11 61.31
N ALA A 363 -20.90 46.68 61.53
CA ALA A 363 -19.64 46.00 61.85
C ALA A 363 -19.47 45.69 63.35
N THR A 364 -18.43 44.90 63.70
CA THR A 364 -17.37 45.27 64.68
C THR A 364 -16.26 44.20 64.73
N LYS A 365 -15.06 44.57 65.21
CA LYS A 365 -13.81 43.78 65.27
C LYS A 365 -13.71 42.83 66.47
N GLY A 366 -12.85 41.82 66.33
CA GLY A 366 -11.95 41.32 67.38
C GLY A 366 -12.14 39.84 67.77
N ASP A 367 -11.14 39.10 68.27
CA ASP A 367 -9.68 39.27 68.14
C ASP A 367 -8.96 37.99 68.69
N ILE A 368 -7.71 37.74 68.29
CA ILE A 368 -6.65 37.01 69.04
C ILE A 368 -6.69 35.45 69.25
N ALA A 369 -5.56 34.82 68.85
CA ALA A 369 -4.84 33.64 69.39
C ALA A 369 -5.17 32.16 69.05
N GLY A 370 -4.08 31.38 68.90
CA GLY A 370 -3.99 29.90 68.82
C GLY A 370 -4.17 29.31 67.41
N GLY A 371 -3.28 28.48 66.85
CA GLY A 371 -1.95 28.02 67.28
C GLY A 371 -1.44 26.89 66.36
N ASP A 372 -0.15 26.91 66.03
CA ASP A 372 0.84 25.83 66.17
C ASP A 372 0.39 24.34 66.31
N ASN A 373 1.09 23.34 65.74
CA ASN A 373 2.23 23.33 64.80
C ASN A 373 2.50 21.90 64.25
N ALA A 374 3.15 21.80 63.08
CA ALA A 374 3.87 20.62 62.52
C ALA A 374 3.11 19.25 62.40
N VAL A 375 3.60 18.21 61.71
CA VAL A 375 4.85 17.97 60.94
C VAL A 375 4.49 17.50 59.52
#